data_AF-A0A2D5U7N4-F1
#
_entry.id   AF-A0A2D5U7N4-F1
#
_cell.length_a   1.000
_cell.length_b   1.000
_cell.length_c   1.000
_cell.angle_alpha   90.00
_cell.angle_beta   90.00
_cell.angle_gamma   90.00
#
_symmetry.space_group_name_H-M   'P 1'
#
loop_
_entity.id
_entity.type
_entity.pdbx_description
1 polymer ?
#
loop_
_entity_poly.entity_id
_entity_poly.type
_entity_poly.pdbx_seq_one_letter_code
_entity_poly.pdbx_strand_id
1 'polypeptide(L)' 'MKPVCLIIGAGAGIGGNVGRRFAYEGYHAVLCRRSDQQGLDELVEGIQAEGQDATG' A
#
# COMPACT_ATOMS: atom_id res chain seq x y z
N MET A 1 -17.12 -4.95 4.72
CA MET A 1 -16.38 -3.80 4.16
C MET A 1 -15.17 -3.58 5.08
N LYS A 2 -13.94 -3.59 4.56
CA LYS A 2 -12.74 -3.33 5.39
C LYS A 2 -12.58 -1.82 5.64
N PRO A 3 -12.04 -1.40 6.80
CA PRO A 3 -11.65 -0.01 7.00
C PRO A 3 -10.53 0.36 6.02
N VAL A 4 -10.50 1.61 5.57
CA VAL A 4 -9.51 2.10 4.60
C VAL A 4 -8.43 2.92 5.30
N CYS A 5 -7.17 2.64 4.99
CA CYS A 5 -6.03 3.49 5.35
C CYS A 5 -5.49 4.13 4.08
N LEU A 6 -5.59 5.46 3.96
CA LEU A 6 -5.01 6.21 2.84
C LEU A 6 -3.61 6.72 3.24
N ILE A 7 -2.60 6.35 2.47
CA ILE A 7 -1.20 6.72 2.67
C ILE A 7 -0.77 7.66 1.56
N ILE A 8 -0.57 8.93 1.92
CA ILE A 8 -0.03 9.95 1.03
C ILE A 8 1.50 9.99 1.22
N GLY A 9 2.23 9.60 0.18
CA GLY A 9 3.69 9.46 0.24
C GLY A 9 4.19 8.01 0.35
N ALA A 10 3.54 7.08 -0.34
CA ALA A 10 3.87 5.66 -0.38
C ALA A 10 5.07 5.33 -1.29
N GLY A 11 6.24 5.90 -0.97
CA GLY A 11 7.51 5.48 -1.60
C GLY A 11 8.09 4.23 -0.95
N ALA A 12 9.21 3.73 -1.50
CA ALA A 12 9.93 2.54 -1.02
C ALA A 12 10.45 2.63 0.44
N GLY A 13 10.37 3.81 1.07
CA GLY A 13 10.70 4.02 2.48
C GLY A 13 9.53 3.77 3.43
N ILE A 14 9.25 4.76 4.28
CA ILE A 14 8.30 4.63 5.38
C ILE A 14 6.87 4.44 4.89
N GLY A 15 6.43 5.21 3.89
CA GLY A 15 5.04 5.17 3.43
C GLY A 15 4.59 3.80 2.94
N GLY A 16 5.39 3.13 2.11
CA GLY A 16 5.10 1.76 1.65
C GLY A 16 5.03 0.74 2.81
N ASN A 17 5.94 0.84 3.78
CA ASN A 17 5.94 -0.04 4.96
C ASN A 17 4.74 0.21 5.89
N VAL A 18 4.34 1.47 6.09
CA VAL A 18 3.11 1.81 6.84
C VAL A 18 1.90 1.21 6.14
N GLY A 19 1.78 1.39 4.82
CA GLY A 19 0.68 0.81 4.04
C GLY A 19 0.61 -0.72 4.17
N ARG A 20 1.75 -1.40 4.00
CA ARG A 20 1.85 -2.85 4.20
C ARG A 20 1.44 -3.26 5.62
N ARG A 21 1.87 -2.54 6.66
CA ARG A 21 1.49 -2.86 8.05
C ARG A 21 -0.02 -2.73 8.28
N PHE A 22 -0.65 -1.67 7.80
CA PHE A 22 -2.10 -1.51 7.93
C PHE A 22 -2.86 -2.59 7.16
N ALA A 23 -2.37 -2.99 5.98
CA ALA A 23 -2.95 -4.10 5.22
C ALA A 23 -2.96 -5.40 6.05
N TYR A 24 -1.84 -5.72 6.72
CA TYR A 24 -1.74 -6.86 7.64
C TYR A 24 -2.66 -6.79 8.85
N GLU A 25 -2.99 -5.59 9.32
CA GLU A 25 -3.96 -5.38 10.42
C GLU A 25 -5.42 -5.41 9.94
N GLY A 26 -5.67 -5.82 8.69
CA GLY A 26 -7.02 -6.01 8.15
C GLY A 26 -7.63 -4.77 7.51
N TYR A 27 -6.84 -3.73 7.24
CA TYR A 27 -7.28 -2.57 6.46
C TYR A 27 -7.13 -2.83 4.97
N HIS A 28 -7.89 -2.09 4.17
CA HIS A 28 -7.55 -1.88 2.77
C HIS A 28 -6.57 -0.70 2.67
N ALA A 29 -5.35 -0.97 2.23
CA ALA A 29 -4.30 0.04 2.08
C ALA A 29 -4.41 0.75 0.72
N VAL A 30 -4.68 2.06 0.73
CA VAL A 30 -4.69 2.89 -0.47
C VAL A 30 -3.42 3.73 -0.47
N LEU A 31 -2.55 3.50 -1.44
CA LEU A 31 -1.21 4.06 -1.54
C LEU A 31 -1.19 5.13 -2.61
N CYS A 32 -0.56 6.28 -2.37
CA CYS A 32 -0.25 7.18 -3.47
C CYS A 32 1.14 7.77 -3.34
N ARG A 33 1.78 7.97 -4.49
CA ARG A 33 3.09 8.62 -4.60
C ARG A 33 3.10 9.56 -5.81
N ARG A 34 3.92 10.61 -5.73
CA ARG A 34 3.94 11.68 -6.75
C ARG A 34 4.46 11.20 -8.11
N SER A 35 5.40 10.26 -8.12
CA SER A 35 6.13 9.82 -9.32
C SER A 35 6.65 8.40 -9.12
N ASP A 36 7.07 7.75 -10.21
CA ASP A 36 7.51 6.35 -10.28
C ASP A 36 6.33 5.37 -10.01
N GLN A 37 5.54 5.18 -11.07
CA GLN A 37 4.38 4.28 -11.11
C GLN A 37 4.80 2.82 -10.95
N GLN A 38 5.91 2.41 -11.57
CA GLN A 38 6.42 1.05 -11.44
C GLN A 38 6.67 0.68 -9.97
N GLY A 39 7.34 1.55 -9.21
CA GLY A 39 7.54 1.30 -7.78
C GLY A 39 6.26 1.38 -6.95
N LEU A 40 5.18 2.00 -7.44
CA LEU A 40 3.85 1.90 -6.81
C LEU A 40 3.22 0.53 -7.08
N ASP A 41 3.26 0.09 -8.34
CA ASP A 41 2.72 -1.18 -8.79
C ASP A 41 3.39 -2.34 -8.05
N GLU A 42 4.73 -2.33 -7.93
CA GLU A 42 5.50 -3.32 -7.17
C GLU A 42 5.11 -3.38 -5.68
N LEU A 43 4.81 -2.22 -5.06
CA LEU A 43 4.34 -2.16 -3.67
C LEU A 43 2.94 -2.76 -3.54
N VAL A 44 2.02 -2.42 -4.44
CA VAL A 44 0.64 -2.93 -4.45
C VAL A 44 0.63 -4.43 -4.70
N GLU A 45 1.31 -4.89 -5.74
CA GLU A 45 1.44 -6.31 -6.09
C GLU A 45 2.07 -7.11 -4.95
N GLY A 46 3.10 -6.57 -4.29
CA GLY A 46 3.74 -7.23 -3.15
C GLY A 46 2.78 -7.41 -1.96
N ILE A 47 1.94 -6.42 -1.67
CA ILE A 47 0.93 -6.52 -0.61
C ILE A 47 -0.19 -7.52 -1.00
N GLN A 48 -0.61 -7.51 -2.26
CA GLN A 48 -1.63 -8.42 -2.79
C GLN A 48 -1.13 -9.88 -2.83
N ALA A 49 0.14 -10.10 -3.19
CA ALA A 49 0.77 -11.42 -3.17
C ALA A 49 0.85 -12.02 -1.76
N GLU A 50 0.86 -11.18 -0.72
CA GLU A 50 0.76 -11.56 0.69
C GLU A 50 -0.68 -11.81 1.16
N GLY A 51 -1.65 -11.78 0.24
CA GLY A 51 -3.07 -12.02 0.50
C GLY A 51 -3.79 -10.84 1.18
N GLN A 52 -3.19 -9.64 1.18
CA GLN A 52 -3.78 -8.44 1.77
C GLN A 52 -4.35 -7.51 0.68
N ASP A 53 -5.22 -6.57 1.08
CA ASP A 53 -5.90 -5.71 0.11
C ASP A 53 -5.18 -4.37 -0.04
N ALA A 54 -4.69 -4.07 -1.25
CA ALA A 54 -4.08 -2.79 -1.59
C ALA A 54 -4.54 -2.21 -2.94
N THR A 55 -4.50 -0.89 -3.05
CA THR A 55 -4.70 -0.12 -4.28
C THR A 55 -3.67 1.01 -4.32
N GLY A 56 -3.15 1.33 -5.51
CA GLY A 56 -2.16 2.37 -5.75
C GLY A 56 -2.57 3.26 -6.90
#